data_AF-A0A2Y9BEW3-F1
#
_entry.id   AF-A0A2Y9BEW3-F1
#
_cell.length_a   1.000
_cell.length_b   1.000
_cell.length_c   1.000
_cell.angle_alpha   90.00
_cell.angle_beta   90.00
_cell.angle_gamma   90.00
#
_symmetry.space_group_name_H-M   'P 1'
#
loop_
_entity.id
_entity.type
_entity.pdbx_description
1 polymer ?
#
loop_
_entity_poly.entity_id
_entity_poly.type
_entity_poly.pdbx_seq_one_letter_code
_entity_poly.pdbx_strand_id
1 'polypeptide(L)' 'MAEASDTLGILYQNLLDAGCDEKTAECCMAYAKCGEWRKMLPLLSKHKTILLETVHAGQKQIDCLDFLIYRINREDF' A
#
# COMPACT_ATOMS: atom_id res chain seq x y z
N MET A 1 -20.69 -23.64 5.53
CA MET A 1 -21.01 -22.19 5.59
C MET A 1 -20.01 -21.40 6.44
N ALA A 2 -19.41 -21.98 7.50
CA ALA A 2 -18.37 -21.32 8.29
C ALA A 2 -17.09 -20.99 7.49
N GLU A 3 -16.60 -21.91 6.66
CA GLU A 3 -15.32 -21.74 5.93
C GLU A 3 -15.31 -20.59 4.91
N ALA A 4 -16.44 -20.30 4.27
CA ALA A 4 -16.56 -19.18 3.33
C ALA A 4 -16.58 -17.82 4.05
N SER A 5 -17.13 -17.78 5.27
CA SER A 5 -17.12 -16.58 6.11
C SER A 5 -15.71 -16.26 6.60
N ASP A 6 -14.94 -17.28 6.98
CA ASP A 6 -13.56 -17.12 7.44
C ASP A 6 -12.65 -16.62 6.32
N THR A 7 -12.80 -17.16 5.10
CA THR A 7 -12.00 -16.73 3.95
C THR A 7 -12.22 -15.25 3.59
N LEU A 8 -13.46 -14.78 3.63
CA LEU A 8 -13.80 -13.38 3.35
C LEU A 8 -13.33 -12.44 4.47
N GLY A 9 -13.45 -12.87 5.73
CA GLY A 9 -12.93 -12.11 6.87
C GLY A 9 -11.41 -11.94 6.82
N ILE A 10 -10.68 -13.04 6.54
CA ILE A 10 -9.22 -13.03 6.36
C ILE A 10 -8.83 -12.11 5.20
N LEU A 11 -9.57 -12.18 4.07
CA LEU A 11 -9.31 -11.31 2.93
C LEU A 11 -9.44 -9.83 3.30
N TYR A 12 -10.53 -9.45 3.98
CA TYR A 12 -10.76 -8.07 4.38
C TYR A 12 -9.64 -7.55 5.29
N GLN A 13 -9.24 -8.34 6.28
CA GLN A 13 -8.14 -7.98 7.17
C GLN A 13 -6.82 -7.81 6.40
N ASN A 14 -6.49 -8.74 5.50
CA ASN A 14 -5.28 -8.63 4.67
C ASN A 14 -5.26 -7.37 3.80
N LEU A 15 -6.42 -6.91 3.33
CA LEU A 15 -6.53 -5.67 2.55
C LEU A 15 -6.21 -4.45 3.43
N LEU A 16 -6.74 -4.41 4.65
CA LEU A 16 -6.44 -3.34 5.61
C LEU A 16 -4.98 -3.36 6.07
N ASP A 17 -4.42 -4.54 6.35
CA ASP A 17 -3.01 -4.70 6.74
C ASP A 17 -2.06 -4.32 5.60
N ALA A 18 -2.47 -4.49 4.34
CA ALA A 18 -1.77 -3.99 3.17
C ALA A 18 -1.90 -2.46 2.98
N GLY A 19 -2.59 -1.78 3.89
CA GLY A 19 -2.81 -0.34 3.86
C GLY A 19 -3.83 0.12 2.82
N CYS A 20 -4.67 -0.78 2.30
CA CYS A 20 -5.78 -0.37 1.44
C CYS A 20 -6.76 0.47 2.27
N ASP A 21 -7.27 1.56 1.69
CA ASP A 21 -8.38 2.28 2.31
C ASP A 21 -9.66 1.44 2.30
N GLU A 22 -10.62 1.82 3.14
CA GLU A 22 -11.90 1.11 3.28
C GLU A 22 -12.61 0.96 1.93
N LYS A 23 -12.56 2.01 1.10
CA LYS A 23 -13.18 2.00 -0.24
C LYS A 23 -12.58 0.94 -1.16
N THR A 24 -11.25 0.82 -1.19
CA THR A 24 -10.54 -0.17 -2.00
C THR A 24 -10.79 -1.57 -1.46
N ALA A 25 -10.79 -1.72 -0.13
CA ALA A 25 -11.07 -2.99 0.53
C ALA A 25 -12.51 -3.46 0.22
N GLU A 26 -13.52 -2.60 0.35
CA GLU A 26 -14.91 -2.90 0.01
C GLU A 26 -15.10 -3.30 -1.45
N CYS A 27 -14.44 -2.60 -2.38
CA CYS A 27 -14.49 -2.94 -3.81
C CYS A 27 -13.93 -4.34 -4.06
N CYS A 28 -12.80 -4.68 -3.43
CA CYS A 28 -12.21 -6.01 -3.49
C CYS A 28 -13.13 -7.08 -2.89
N MET A 29 -13.79 -6.76 -1.76
CA MET A 29 -14.76 -7.65 -1.12
C MET A 29 -15.99 -7.91 -2.00
N ALA A 30 -16.45 -6.91 -2.76
CA ALA A 30 -17.54 -7.10 -3.72
C ALA A 30 -17.15 -8.08 -4.83
N TYR A 31 -15.94 -7.97 -5.39
CA TYR A 31 -15.44 -8.94 -6.37
C TYR A 31 -15.29 -10.34 -5.78
N ALA A 32 -14.76 -10.47 -4.57
CA ALA A 32 -14.61 -11.76 -3.89
C ALA A 32 -15.96 -12.46 -3.66
N LYS A 33 -16.99 -11.71 -3.22
CA LYS A 33 -18.35 -12.24 -3.04
C LYS A 33 -18.99 -12.72 -4.36
N CYS A 34 -18.61 -12.13 -5.49
CA CYS A 34 -19.04 -12.56 -6.82
C CYS A 34 -18.14 -13.65 -7.44
N GLY A 35 -17.10 -14.12 -6.73
CA GLY A 35 -16.12 -15.08 -7.25
C GLY A 35 -15.13 -14.51 -8.27
N GLU A 36 -15.08 -13.18 -8.44
CA GLU A 36 -14.32 -12.48 -9.48
C GLU A 36 -12.91 -12.07 -9.01
N TRP A 37 -12.19 -12.97 -8.35
CA TRP A 37 -10.89 -12.71 -7.71
C TRP A 37 -9.86 -11.98 -8.59
N ARG A 38 -9.81 -12.31 -9.89
CA ARG A 38 -8.86 -11.70 -10.83
C ARG A 38 -9.07 -10.20 -11.01
N LYS A 39 -10.30 -9.69 -10.82
CA LYS A 39 -10.60 -8.26 -10.93
C LYS A 39 -9.99 -7.42 -9.80
N MET A 40 -9.56 -8.05 -8.71
CA MET A 40 -8.84 -7.38 -7.63
C MET A 40 -7.39 -7.06 -8.01
N LEU A 41 -6.75 -7.85 -8.88
CA LEU A 41 -5.32 -7.72 -9.16
C LEU A 41 -4.92 -6.32 -9.69
N PRO A 42 -5.66 -5.68 -10.61
CA PRO A 42 -5.34 -4.32 -11.04
C PRO A 42 -5.47 -3.29 -9.91
N LEU A 43 -6.48 -3.43 -9.04
CA LEU A 43 -6.68 -2.53 -7.90
C LEU A 43 -5.51 -2.62 -6.92
N LEU A 44 -5.12 -3.85 -6.55
CA LEU A 44 -4.00 -4.10 -5.65
C LEU A 44 -2.66 -3.68 -6.25
N SER A 45 -2.47 -3.88 -7.56
CA SER A 45 -1.26 -3.43 -8.25
C SER A 45 -1.15 -1.91 -8.25
N LYS A 46 -2.27 -1.20 -8.47
CA LYS A 46 -2.31 0.27 -8.35
C LYS A 46 -1.97 0.73 -6.95
N HIS A 47 -2.54 0.08 -5.92
CA HIS A 47 -2.24 0.39 -4.53
C HIS A 47 -0.75 0.20 -4.21
N LYS A 48 -0.15 -0.91 -4.65
CA LYS A 48 1.29 -1.16 -4.53
C LYS A 48 2.13 -0.03 -5.16
N THR A 49 1.75 0.46 -6.34
CA THR A 49 2.46 1.57 -6.98
C THR A 49 2.42 2.84 -6.14
N ILE A 50 1.28 3.19 -5.55
CA ILE A 50 1.14 4.36 -4.67
C ILE A 50 2.03 4.25 -3.43
N LEU A 51 2.09 3.06 -2.82
CA LEU A 51 2.99 2.81 -1.69
C LEU A 51 4.45 2.99 -2.09
N LEU A 52 4.85 2.45 -3.23
CA LEU A 52 6.22 2.61 -3.75
C LEU A 52 6.55 4.08 -4.04
N GLU A 53 5.62 4.84 -4.62
CA GLU A 53 5.81 6.27 -4.85
C GLU A 53 6.03 7.03 -3.54
N THR A 54 5.29 6.67 -2.48
CA THR A 54 5.43 7.26 -1.15
C THR A 54 6.80 6.95 -0.55
N VAL A 55 7.25 5.70 -0.63
CA VAL A 55 8.59 5.29 -0.19
C VAL A 55 9.67 6.05 -0.95
N HIS A 56 9.57 6.12 -2.27
CA HIS A 56 10.55 6.85 -3.10
C HIS A 56 10.55 8.36 -2.82
N ALA A 57 9.40 8.96 -2.52
CA ALA A 57 9.32 10.36 -2.13
C ALA A 57 10.05 10.61 -0.80
N GLY A 58 9.81 9.76 0.21
CA GLY A 58 10.53 9.82 1.49
C GLY A 58 12.04 9.64 1.31
N GLN A 59 12.47 8.68 0.49
CA GLN A 59 13.89 8.47 0.21
C GLN A 59 14.56 9.73 -0.38
N LYS A 60 13.92 10.38 -1.37
CA LYS A 60 14.44 11.62 -1.95
C LYS A 60 14.57 12.73 -0.92
N GLN A 61 13.62 12.84 0.02
CA GLN A 61 13.70 13.82 1.10
C GLN A 61 14.87 13.53 2.05
N ILE A 62 15.09 12.25 2.38
CA ILE A 62 16.22 11.80 3.20
C ILE A 62 17.54 12.11 2.50
N ASP A 63 17.69 11.78 1.21
CA ASP A 63 18.91 12.04 0.45
C ASP A 63 19.27 13.55 0.45
N CYS A 64 18.27 14.41 0.28
CA CYS A 64 18.44 15.86 0.36
C CYS A 64 18.86 16.33 1.76
N LEU A 65 18.27 15.76 2.81
CA LEU A 65 18.62 16.09 4.20
C LEU A 65 20.03 15.62 4.53
N ASP A 66 20.42 14.41 4.13
CA ASP A 66 21.76 13.87 4.35
C ASP A 66 22.82 14.74 3.66
N PHE A 67 22.55 15.18 2.42
CA PHE A 67 23.44 16.11 1.71
C PHE A 67 23.56 17.46 2.44
N LEU A 68 22.45 18.02 2.91
CA LEU A 68 22.44 19.28 3.65
C LEU A 68 23.25 19.15 4.96
N ILE A 69 23.03 18.07 5.73
CA ILE A 69 23.76 17.79 6.97
C ILE A 69 25.26 17.64 6.69
N TYR A 70 25.62 16.94 5.61
CA TYR A 70 27.01 16.80 5.20
C TYR A 70 27.67 18.16 4.91
N ARG A 71 27.00 19.06 4.16
CA ARG A 71 27.50 20.41 3.87
C ARG A 71 27.68 21.23 5.15
N ILE A 72 26.69 21.23 6.04
CA ILE A 72 26.75 21.89 7.36
C ILE A 72 27.98 21.40 8.16
N ASN A 73 28.17 20.09 8.26
CA ASN A 73 29.26 19.50 9.05
C ASN A 73 30.65 19.81 8.52
N ARG A 74 30.77 20.24 7.26
CA ARG A 74 32.04 20.65 6.66
C ARG A 74 32.25 22.16 6.65
N GLU A 75 31.30 22.94 7.19
CA GLU A 75 31.26 24.40 7.06
C GLU A 75 31.40 24.86 5.59
N ASP A 76 31.03 23.98 4.66
CA ASP A 76 31.18 24.17 3.22
C ASP A 76 29.77 24.37 2.68
N PHE A 77 29.33 25.63 2.69
CA PHE A 77 28.02 26.07 2.22
C PHE A 77 28.09 26.79 0.89
#